data_AF-A0A944Z898-F1
#
_entry.id   AF-A0A944Z898-F1
#
_cell.length_a   1.000
_cell.length_b   1.000
_cell.length_c   1.000
_cell.angle_alpha   90.00
_cell.angle_beta   90.00
_cell.angle_gamma   90.00
#
_symmetry.space_group_name_H-M   'P 1'
#
loop_
_entity.id
_entity.type
_entity.pdbx_description
1 polymer ?
#
loop_
_entity_poly.entity_id
_entity_poly.type
_entity_poly.pdbx_seq_one_letter_code
_entity_poly.pdbx_strand_id
1 'polypeptide(L)' 'MTWVRKVPVDDHYTDMVKPLSLLPGAMDAVYEMTMAISFGASALTRVQEEAIATAVSVSNRCRY' A
#
# COMPACT_ATOMS: atom_id res chain seq x y z
N MET A 1 -16.62 14.10 -12.31
CA MET A 1 -15.27 13.50 -12.22
C MET A 1 -14.26 14.62 -12.14
N THR A 2 -13.49 14.68 -11.06
CA THR A 2 -12.46 15.72 -10.86
C THR A 2 -11.18 15.26 -11.56
N TRP A 3 -10.67 16.06 -12.49
CA TRP A 3 -9.40 15.76 -13.16
C TRP A 3 -8.25 16.22 -12.25
N VAL A 4 -7.55 15.27 -11.63
CA VAL A 4 -6.38 15.55 -10.80
C VAL A 4 -5.14 15.36 -11.66
N ARG A 5 -4.29 16.39 -11.75
CA ARG A 5 -3.02 16.33 -12.48
C ARG A 5 -2.13 15.28 -11.80
N LYS A 6 -1.75 14.23 -12.56
CA LYS A 6 -0.74 13.28 -12.11
C LYS A 6 0.61 13.97 -12.11
N VAL A 7 1.18 14.17 -10.94
CA VAL A 7 2.57 14.63 -10.78
C VAL A 7 3.46 13.39 -10.86
N PRO A 8 4.66 13.48 -11.48
CA PRO A 8 5.64 12.41 -11.38
C PRO A 8 5.97 12.15 -9.91
N VAL A 9 5.76 10.92 -9.46
CA VAL A 9 6.15 10.42 -8.14
C VAL A 9 7.14 9.31 -8.39
N ASP A 10 8.12 9.15 -7.51
CA ASP A 10 9.16 8.13 -7.64
C ASP A 10 8.55 6.73 -7.86
N ASP A 11 9.23 5.92 -8.69
CA ASP A 11 8.74 4.61 -9.09
C ASP A 11 8.90 3.54 -8.01
N HIS A 12 9.62 3.82 -6.90
CA HIS A 12 9.65 2.91 -5.76
C HIS A 12 8.31 2.81 -5.02
N TYR A 13 7.40 3.78 -5.18
CA TYR A 13 6.04 3.69 -4.64
C TYR A 13 5.13 2.84 -5.52
N THR A 14 4.25 2.05 -4.90
CA THR A 14 3.23 1.30 -5.63
C THR A 14 2.11 2.21 -6.15
N ASP A 15 1.40 1.80 -7.19
CA ASP A 15 0.31 2.61 -7.77
C ASP A 15 -0.87 2.81 -6.78
N MET A 16 -1.00 1.96 -5.76
CA MET A 16 -1.94 2.15 -4.64
C MET A 16 -1.53 3.33 -3.73
N VAL A 17 -0.24 3.60 -3.59
CA VAL A 17 0.30 4.63 -2.69
C VAL A 17 0.46 5.99 -3.40
N LYS A 18 0.77 6.02 -4.70
CA LYS A 18 0.94 7.27 -5.48
C LYS A 18 -0.21 8.30 -5.36
N PRO A 19 -1.50 7.90 -5.25
CA PRO A 19 -2.59 8.84 -5.01
C PRO A 19 -2.47 9.65 -3.70
N LEU A 20 -1.73 9.15 -2.71
CA LEU A 20 -1.44 9.86 -1.45
C LEU A 20 -0.43 11.01 -1.61
N SER A 21 0.11 11.25 -2.82
CA SER A 21 1.03 12.36 -3.10
C SER A 21 0.48 13.76 -2.78
N LEU A 22 -0.84 13.89 -2.61
CA LEU A 22 -1.46 15.11 -2.07
C LEU A 22 -1.11 15.39 -0.60
N LEU A 23 -0.67 14.36 0.13
CA LEU A 23 -0.24 14.39 1.53
C LEU A 23 1.06 13.58 1.68
N PRO A 24 2.24 14.15 1.31
CA PRO A 24 3.50 13.41 1.23
C PRO A 24 3.88 12.66 2.51
N GLY A 25 3.68 13.27 3.68
CA GLY A 25 3.95 12.60 4.96
C GLY A 25 3.06 11.37 5.21
N ALA A 26 1.83 11.36 4.71
CA ALA A 26 0.96 10.19 4.78
C ALA A 26 1.38 9.12 3.76
N MET A 27 1.80 9.54 2.57
CA MET A 27 2.33 8.65 1.54
C MET A 27 3.54 7.86 2.04
N ASP A 28 4.51 8.56 2.64
CA ASP A 28 5.71 7.96 3.21
C ASP A 28 5.37 7.04 4.38
N ALA A 29 4.52 7.49 5.30
CA ALA A 29 4.11 6.67 6.45
C ALA A 29 3.40 5.37 6.04
N VAL A 30 2.53 5.41 5.03
CA VAL A 30 1.84 4.20 4.53
C VAL A 30 2.82 3.26 3.83
N TYR A 31 3.77 3.80 3.07
CA TYR A 31 4.80 3.00 2.42
C TYR A 31 5.69 2.29 3.44
N GLU A 32 6.24 3.03 4.41
CA GLU A 32 7.09 2.50 5.48
C GLU A 32 6.37 1.46 6.33
N MET A 33 5.11 1.71 6.69
CA MET A 33 4.29 0.73 7.41
C MET A 33 4.13 -0.57 6.61
N THR A 34 3.86 -0.47 5.30
CA THR A 34 3.70 -1.65 4.43
C THR A 34 5.01 -2.44 4.34
N MET A 35 6.14 -1.74 4.21
CA MET A 35 7.46 -2.37 4.18
C MET A 35 7.79 -3.08 5.49
N ALA A 36 7.52 -2.45 6.63
CA ALA A 36 7.78 -3.03 7.94
C ALA A 36 6.95 -4.30 8.21
N ILE A 37 5.65 -4.26 7.89
CA ILE A 37 4.73 -5.38 8.13
C ILE A 37 5.06 -6.56 7.21
N SER A 38 5.22 -6.32 5.91
CA SER A 38 5.29 -7.38 4.91
C SER A 38 6.71 -7.89 4.64
N PHE A 39 7.75 -7.13 4.99
CA PHE A 39 9.14 -7.45 4.63
C PHE A 39 10.16 -7.27 5.76
N GLY A 40 9.77 -6.77 6.93
CA GLY A 40 10.72 -6.36 7.97
C GLY A 40 10.67 -7.14 9.28
N ALA A 41 9.49 -7.29 9.90
CA ALA A 41 9.40 -7.58 11.34
C ALA A 41 8.37 -8.65 11.75
N SER A 42 7.70 -9.28 10.79
CA SER A 42 6.63 -10.23 11.08
C SER A 42 7.18 -11.61 11.44
N ALA A 43 6.55 -12.25 12.45
CA ALA A 43 6.83 -13.63 12.83
C ALA A 43 6.13 -14.65 11.91
N LEU A 44 5.33 -14.18 10.95
CA LEU A 44 4.61 -15.01 10.00
C LEU A 44 5.48 -15.29 8.78
N THR A 45 5.23 -16.43 8.14
CA THR A 45 5.77 -16.70 6.81
C THR A 45 5.07 -15.81 5.77
N ARG A 46 5.74 -15.55 4.65
CA ARG A 46 5.15 -14.76 3.56
C ARG A 46 3.80 -15.30 3.08
N VAL A 47 3.64 -16.63 3.04
CA VAL A 47 2.37 -17.26 2.65
C VAL A 47 1.25 -16.92 3.63
N GLN A 48 1.54 -16.91 4.94
CA GLN A 48 0.55 -16.57 5.96
C GLN A 48 0.15 -15.09 5.89
N GLU A 49 1.11 -14.19 5.67
CA GLU A 49 0.85 -12.76 5.51
C GLU A 49 -0.06 -12.48 4.32
N GLU A 50 0.28 -13.04 3.17
CA GLU A 50 -0.50 -12.86 1.94
C GLU A 50 -1.89 -13.51 2.04
N ALA A 51 -2.01 -14.64 2.74
CA ALA A 51 -3.31 -15.27 3.00
C ALA A 51 -4.22 -14.36 3.83
N ILE A 52 -3.68 -13.72 4.88
CA ILE A 52 -4.41 -12.75 5.69
C ILE A 52 -4.79 -11.52 4.85
N ALA A 53 -3.82 -10.94 4.13
CA ALA A 53 -4.05 -9.78 3.28
C ALA A 53 -5.15 -10.06 2.25
N THR A 54 -5.12 -11.22 1.60
CA THR A 54 -6.13 -11.66 0.62
C THR A 54 -7.50 -11.83 1.27
N ALA A 55 -7.59 -12.54 2.40
CA ALA A 55 -8.86 -12.78 3.09
C ALA A 55 -9.54 -11.47 3.54
N VAL A 56 -8.76 -10.54 4.09
CA VAL A 56 -9.24 -9.22 4.52
C VAL A 56 -9.66 -8.37 3.32
N SER A 57 -8.89 -8.36 2.23
CA SER A 57 -9.23 -7.64 1.00
C SER A 57 -10.53 -8.14 0.39
N VAL A 58 -10.73 -9.46 0.30
CA VAL A 58 -11.99 -10.06 -0.20
C VAL A 58 -13.18 -9.67 0.68
N SER A 59 -13.03 -9.74 2.00
CA SER A 59 -14.06 -9.34 2.96
C SER A 59 -14.48 -7.87 2.78
N ASN A 60 -13.53 -7.00 2.45
CA ASN A 60 -13.75 -5.58 2.19
C ASN A 60 -14.09 -5.26 0.72
N ARG A 61 -14.24 -6.27 -0.14
CA ARG A 61 -14.47 -6.09 -1.59
C ARG A 61 -13.40 -5.22 -2.27
N CYS A 62 -12.16 -5.28 -1.76
CA CYS A 62 -11.01 -4.60 -2.35
C CYS A 62 -10.50 -5.42 -3.54
N ARG A 63 -10.66 -4.89 -4.76
CA ARG A 63 -10.38 -5.61 -6.01
C ARG A 63 -8.94 -5.45 -6.53
N TYR A 64 -8.31 -4.32 -6.21
CA TYR A 64 -6.96 -3.99 -6.67
C TYR A 64 -5.98 -5.08 -6.23
#